data_AF-A0AAJ0G6S5-F1
#
_entry.id   AF-A0AAJ0G6S5-F1
#
_cell.length_a   1.000
_cell.length_b   1.000
_cell.length_c   1.000
_cell.angle_alpha   90.00
_cell.angle_beta   90.00
_cell.angle_gamma   90.00
#
_symmetry.space_group_name_H-M   'P 1'
#
loop_
_entity.id
_entity.type
_entity.pdbx_description
1 polymer ?
#
loop_
_entity_poly.entity_id
_entity_poly.type
_entity_poly.pdbx_seq_one_letter_code
_entity_poly.pdbx_strand_id
1 'polypeptide(L)'
;MQLGTSGPFVVCTDVGASFRVVTDPVTWKKFSAVVAPNDAHSLAKAQIEVLALLGERSKYAGDEPGFEVPKLSLDPSPEVVRAITKRIYEKAGKRRELGMMGRANVLNSFSEDRYLREHEQMLWIGKQQSPRYLSRTRQMAAQTPDMTAAQMAANISRPMTPLDPPMGTPLLRFLKLESPSPKYSAAASTASTSWSGS
;
A
#
# COMPACT_ATOMS: atom_id res chain seq x y z
N MET A 1 -1.86 6.23 -0.53
CA MET A 1 -1.82 4.78 -0.25
C MET A 1 -2.87 4.28 0.74
N GLN A 2 -3.19 5.10 1.74
CA GLN A 2 -4.05 4.76 2.87
C GLN A 2 -5.45 4.20 2.53
N LEU A 3 -6.01 4.57 1.37
CA LEU A 3 -7.30 4.06 0.90
C LEU A 3 -7.26 2.58 0.50
N GLY A 4 -6.13 2.07 0.00
CA GLY A 4 -5.98 0.64 -0.32
C GLY A 4 -5.79 -0.23 0.93
N THR A 5 -5.25 0.34 2.01
CA THR A 5 -4.99 -0.37 3.26
C THR A 5 -6.21 -0.49 4.19
N SER A 6 -7.26 0.31 3.98
CA SER A 6 -8.48 0.28 4.80
C SER A 6 -9.57 -0.67 4.28
N GLY A 7 -9.36 -1.28 3.10
CA GLY A 7 -10.30 -2.23 2.49
C GLY A 7 -11.43 -1.70 1.57
N PRO A 8 -11.69 -0.38 1.40
CA PRO A 8 -12.67 0.06 0.40
C PRO A 8 -12.11 -0.06 -1.02
N PHE A 9 -13.01 -0.30 -1.97
CA PHE A 9 -12.67 -0.32 -3.40
C PHE A 9 -12.32 1.06 -3.92
N VAL A 10 -11.29 1.13 -4.76
CA VAL A 10 -10.77 2.40 -5.29
C VAL A 10 -10.95 2.43 -6.79
N VAL A 11 -11.90 3.21 -7.29
CA VAL A 11 -11.91 3.57 -8.72
C VAL A 11 -10.91 4.70 -8.90
N CYS A 12 -9.93 4.50 -9.77
CA CYS A 12 -8.85 5.46 -9.96
C CYS A 12 -8.56 5.68 -11.44
N THR A 13 -7.89 6.78 -11.73
CA THR A 13 -7.36 7.06 -13.06
C THR A 13 -6.00 6.38 -13.23
N ASP A 14 -5.61 6.11 -14.48
CA ASP A 14 -4.32 5.47 -14.77
C ASP A 14 -3.16 6.45 -14.60
N VAL A 15 -2.84 6.78 -13.35
CA VAL A 15 -1.74 7.69 -12.99
C VAL A 15 -0.81 7.04 -11.99
N GLY A 16 0.45 6.84 -12.40
CA GLY A 16 1.55 6.40 -11.55
C GLY A 16 1.35 5.02 -10.90
N ALA A 17 1.43 4.97 -9.57
CA ALA A 17 1.35 3.73 -8.79
C ALA A 17 -0.03 3.07 -8.77
N SER A 18 -1.06 3.75 -9.29
CA SER A 18 -2.47 3.31 -9.24
C SER A 18 -2.67 1.94 -9.90
N PHE A 19 -1.93 1.64 -10.97
CA PHE A 19 -2.01 0.34 -11.64
C PHE A 19 -1.59 -0.83 -10.74
N ARG A 20 -0.53 -0.66 -9.91
CA ARG A 20 -0.06 -1.69 -8.96
C ARG A 20 -0.96 -1.86 -7.74
N VAL A 21 -1.76 -0.83 -7.43
CA VAL A 21 -2.78 -0.91 -6.37
C VAL A 21 -3.98 -1.74 -6.84
N VAL A 22 -4.35 -1.60 -8.11
CA VAL A 22 -5.54 -2.23 -8.70
C VAL A 22 -5.28 -3.67 -9.16
N THR A 23 -4.06 -3.94 -9.61
CA THR A 23 -3.68 -5.22 -10.23
C THR A 23 -2.64 -5.93 -9.38
N ASP A 24 -2.82 -7.24 -9.19
CA ASP A 24 -1.78 -8.10 -8.62
C ASP A 24 -0.63 -8.24 -9.63
N PRO A 25 0.62 -7.88 -9.27
CA PRO A 25 1.76 -8.00 -10.17
C PRO A 25 2.14 -9.44 -10.53
N VAL A 26 1.71 -10.44 -9.74
CA VAL A 26 2.03 -11.86 -9.97
C VAL A 26 0.91 -12.53 -10.76
N THR A 27 -0.33 -12.41 -10.29
CA THR A 27 -1.48 -13.11 -10.91
C THR A 27 -2.17 -12.31 -12.00
N TRP A 28 -1.80 -11.03 -12.18
CA TRP A 28 -2.43 -10.09 -13.12
C TRP A 28 -3.94 -9.92 -12.92
N LYS A 29 -4.43 -10.29 -11.74
CA LYS A 29 -5.84 -10.15 -11.37
C LYS A 29 -6.13 -8.71 -10.98
N LYS A 30 -7.20 -8.16 -11.55
CA LYS A 30 -7.70 -6.81 -11.23
C LYS A 30 -8.76 -6.90 -10.15
N PHE A 31 -8.56 -6.19 -9.05
CA PHE A 31 -9.53 -6.12 -7.93
C PHE A 31 -10.39 -4.86 -8.01
N SER A 32 -9.94 -3.84 -8.74
CA SER A 32 -10.66 -2.57 -8.90
C SER A 32 -10.65 -2.09 -10.36
N ALA A 33 -11.21 -0.90 -10.62
CA ALA A 33 -11.37 -0.33 -11.95
C ALA A 33 -10.43 0.86 -12.18
N VAL A 34 -9.90 0.93 -13.40
CA VAL A 34 -9.13 2.07 -13.89
C VAL A 34 -9.96 2.77 -14.98
N VAL A 35 -10.14 4.08 -14.86
CA VAL A 35 -10.99 4.88 -15.78
C VAL A 35 -10.23 6.13 -16.25
N ALA A 36 -10.49 6.59 -17.47
CA ALA A 36 -9.93 7.85 -17.95
C ALA A 36 -10.46 9.06 -17.15
N PRO A 37 -9.64 10.09 -16.87
CA PRO A 37 -10.02 11.22 -16.03
C PRO A 37 -11.16 12.10 -16.60
N ASN A 38 -11.35 12.12 -17.92
CA ASN A 38 -12.31 13.00 -18.59
C ASN A 38 -13.62 12.31 -19.00
N ASP A 39 -13.92 11.14 -18.43
CA ASP A 39 -15.12 10.37 -18.77
C ASP A 39 -15.97 10.07 -17.52
N ALA A 40 -16.94 10.94 -17.28
CA ALA A 40 -17.85 10.82 -16.14
C ALA A 40 -18.77 9.60 -16.24
N HIS A 41 -19.19 9.22 -17.45
CA HIS A 41 -20.05 8.06 -17.66
C HIS A 41 -19.31 6.76 -17.36
N SER A 42 -18.07 6.64 -17.85
CA SER A 42 -17.24 5.48 -17.52
C SER A 42 -16.90 5.41 -16.03
N LEU A 43 -16.74 6.55 -15.35
CA LEU A 43 -16.49 6.58 -13.91
C LEU A 43 -17.70 6.05 -13.13
N ALA A 44 -18.90 6.56 -13.44
CA ALA A 44 -20.14 6.10 -12.82
C ALA A 44 -20.40 4.62 -13.09
N LYS A 45 -20.20 4.18 -14.35
CA LYS A 45 -20.30 2.78 -14.74
C LYS A 45 -19.35 1.89 -13.95
N ALA A 46 -18.07 2.27 -13.84
CA ALA A 46 -17.07 1.52 -13.09
C ALA A 46 -17.41 1.40 -11.60
N GLN A 47 -17.94 2.47 -10.98
CA GLN A 47 -18.41 2.43 -9.60
C GLN A 47 -19.54 1.40 -9.42
N ILE A 48 -20.54 1.42 -10.30
CA ILE A 48 -21.65 0.46 -10.23
C ILE A 48 -21.18 -0.96 -10.50
N GLU A 49 -20.29 -1.18 -11.48
CA GLU A 49 -19.74 -2.50 -11.77
C GLU A 49 -18.96 -3.10 -10.60
N VAL A 50 -18.22 -2.27 -9.86
CA VAL A 50 -17.53 -2.68 -8.64
C VAL A 50 -18.54 -2.98 -7.52
N LEU A 51 -19.57 -2.14 -7.34
CA LEU A 51 -20.60 -2.32 -6.32
C LEU A 51 -21.45 -3.58 -6.55
N ALA A 52 -21.75 -3.90 -7.79
CA ALA A 52 -22.61 -5.03 -8.17
C ALA A 52 -21.81 -6.29 -8.56
N LEU A 53 -20.48 -6.25 -8.51
CA LEU A 53 -19.57 -7.31 -8.98
C LEU A 53 -19.94 -7.79 -10.41
N LEU A 54 -19.97 -6.84 -11.34
CA LEU A 54 -20.28 -7.08 -12.75
C LEU A 54 -19.00 -7.11 -13.61
N GLY A 55 -19.16 -7.49 -14.88
CA GLY A 55 -18.07 -7.51 -15.87
C GLY A 55 -16.92 -8.42 -15.44
N GLU A 56 -15.69 -7.92 -15.48
CA GLU A 56 -14.49 -8.68 -15.09
C GLU A 56 -14.51 -9.17 -13.62
N ARG A 57 -15.24 -8.47 -12.74
CA ARG A 57 -15.31 -8.75 -11.30
C ARG A 57 -16.38 -9.77 -10.93
N SER A 58 -17.23 -10.16 -11.89
CA SER A 58 -18.21 -11.26 -11.72
C SER A 58 -17.56 -12.58 -11.27
N LYS A 59 -16.29 -12.79 -11.61
CA LYS A 59 -15.47 -13.94 -11.18
C LYS A 59 -15.41 -14.09 -9.65
N TYR A 60 -15.59 -13.00 -8.91
CA TYR A 60 -15.57 -12.96 -7.45
C TYR A 60 -16.96 -12.94 -6.83
N ALA A 61 -18.03 -12.92 -7.65
CA ALA A 61 -19.40 -12.89 -7.17
C ALA A 61 -19.90 -14.24 -6.64
N GLY A 62 -19.21 -15.35 -6.97
CA GLY A 62 -19.61 -16.71 -6.59
C GLY A 62 -21.00 -17.06 -7.11
N ASP A 63 -21.29 -16.69 -8.36
CA ASP A 63 -22.52 -17.10 -9.03
C ASP A 63 -22.39 -18.54 -9.55
N GLU A 64 -23.52 -19.23 -9.65
CA GLU A 64 -23.59 -20.58 -10.22
C GLU A 64 -23.07 -20.60 -11.67
N PRO A 65 -22.42 -21.71 -12.10
CA PRO A 65 -21.90 -21.83 -13.46
C PRO A 65 -23.06 -21.74 -14.47
N GLY A 66 -23.05 -20.69 -15.29
CA GLY A 66 -24.09 -20.43 -16.29
C GLY A 66 -25.05 -19.29 -15.94
N PHE A 67 -24.92 -18.65 -14.78
CA PHE A 67 -25.73 -17.48 -14.44
C PHE A 67 -25.44 -16.30 -15.36
N GLU A 68 -26.47 -15.77 -16.02
CA GLU A 68 -26.35 -14.57 -16.86
C GLU A 68 -26.22 -13.31 -16.00
N VAL A 69 -25.00 -12.78 -15.94
CA VAL A 69 -24.70 -11.55 -15.20
C VAL A 69 -25.32 -10.34 -15.92
N PRO A 70 -26.15 -9.51 -15.25
CA PRO A 70 -26.72 -8.32 -15.85
C PRO A 70 -25.64 -7.37 -16.37
N LYS A 71 -25.79 -6.89 -17.61
CA LYS A 71 -24.86 -5.94 -18.24
C LYS A 71 -25.39 -4.52 -18.10
N LEU A 72 -24.51 -3.59 -17.71
CA LEU A 72 -24.85 -2.17 -17.60
C LEU A 72 -24.68 -1.49 -18.97
N SER A 73 -25.81 -1.19 -19.63
CA SER A 73 -25.89 -0.36 -20.84
C SER A 73 -25.81 1.13 -20.52
N LEU A 74 -25.61 1.99 -21.53
CA LEU A 74 -25.66 3.44 -21.36
C LEU A 74 -27.03 3.90 -20.86
N ASP A 75 -28.09 3.37 -21.46
CA ASP A 75 -29.47 3.63 -21.09
C ASP A 75 -30.10 2.34 -20.55
N PRO A 76 -30.01 2.07 -19.24
CA PRO A 76 -30.55 0.85 -18.65
C PRO A 76 -32.07 0.96 -18.49
N SER A 77 -32.77 -0.11 -18.85
CA SER A 77 -34.20 -0.26 -18.52
C SER A 77 -34.40 -0.23 -17.00
N PRO A 78 -35.52 0.33 -16.48
CA PRO A 78 -35.84 0.31 -15.05
C PRO A 78 -35.78 -1.09 -14.42
N GLU A 79 -36.08 -2.13 -15.18
CA GLU A 79 -35.99 -3.53 -14.73
C GLU A 79 -34.54 -3.95 -14.47
N VAL A 80 -33.62 -3.59 -15.37
CA VAL A 80 -32.19 -3.84 -15.23
C VAL A 80 -31.63 -3.09 -14.03
N VAL A 81 -32.06 -1.84 -13.82
CA VAL A 81 -31.67 -1.04 -12.65
C VAL A 81 -32.11 -1.72 -11.36
N ARG A 82 -33.36 -2.21 -11.28
CA ARG A 82 -33.85 -2.96 -10.11
C ARG A 82 -33.05 -4.24 -9.87
N ALA A 83 -32.76 -5.01 -10.92
CA ALA A 83 -31.97 -6.24 -10.82
C ALA A 83 -30.55 -5.97 -10.31
N ILE A 84 -29.87 -4.97 -10.87
CA ILE A 84 -28.52 -4.56 -10.44
C ILE A 84 -28.56 -4.06 -8.99
N THR A 85 -29.54 -3.23 -8.64
CA THR A 85 -29.68 -2.70 -7.28
C THR A 85 -29.87 -3.81 -6.26
N LYS A 86 -30.73 -4.79 -6.55
CA LYS A 86 -30.93 -5.97 -5.70
C LYS A 86 -29.63 -6.74 -5.52
N ARG A 87 -28.91 -6.99 -6.61
CA ARG A 87 -27.63 -7.71 -6.63
C ARG A 87 -26.55 -7.01 -5.80
N ILE A 88 -26.49 -5.67 -5.81
CA ILE A 88 -25.56 -4.90 -4.96
C ILE A 88 -25.74 -5.35 -3.51
N TYR A 89 -26.97 -5.34 -2.99
CA TYR A 89 -27.22 -5.71 -1.60
C TYR A 89 -26.98 -7.20 -1.32
N GLU A 90 -27.43 -8.09 -2.21
CA GLU A 90 -27.23 -9.54 -2.06
C GLU A 90 -25.76 -9.95 -1.99
N LYS A 91 -24.90 -9.30 -2.78
CA LYS A 91 -23.47 -9.63 -2.89
C LYS A 91 -22.57 -8.81 -1.96
N ALA A 92 -23.12 -8.18 -0.92
CA ALA A 92 -22.34 -7.39 0.05
C ALA A 92 -21.21 -8.18 0.71
N GLY A 93 -21.45 -9.45 1.10
CA GLY A 93 -20.43 -10.31 1.71
C GLY A 93 -19.26 -10.61 0.76
N LYS A 94 -19.55 -10.92 -0.50
CA LYS A 94 -18.54 -11.18 -1.54
C LYS A 94 -17.75 -9.93 -1.90
N ARG A 95 -18.38 -8.76 -1.87
CA ARG A 95 -17.67 -7.48 -1.97
C ARG A 95 -16.69 -7.28 -0.82
N ARG A 96 -17.09 -7.57 0.41
CA ARG A 96 -16.16 -7.46 1.54
C ARG A 96 -14.94 -8.36 1.33
N GLU A 97 -15.15 -9.60 0.89
CA GLU A 97 -14.07 -10.53 0.57
C GLU A 97 -13.13 -9.98 -0.51
N LEU A 98 -13.67 -9.45 -1.61
CA LEU A 98 -12.87 -8.84 -2.68
C LEU A 98 -12.11 -7.58 -2.20
N GLY A 99 -12.70 -6.78 -1.31
CA GLY A 99 -12.02 -5.63 -0.70
C GLY A 99 -10.85 -6.05 0.20
N MET A 100 -11.00 -7.15 0.94
CA MET A 100 -9.93 -7.73 1.74
C MET A 100 -8.80 -8.30 0.87
N MET A 101 -9.13 -8.91 -0.28
CA MET A 101 -8.13 -9.32 -1.27
C MET A 101 -7.36 -8.12 -1.85
N GLY A 102 -8.07 -7.05 -2.20
CA GLY A 102 -7.45 -5.80 -2.65
C GLY A 102 -6.51 -5.21 -1.60
N ARG A 103 -6.93 -5.20 -0.32
CA ARG A 103 -6.10 -4.76 0.81
C ARG A 103 -4.83 -5.59 0.94
N ALA A 104 -4.93 -6.92 0.86
CA ALA A 104 -3.78 -7.81 0.91
C ALA A 104 -2.79 -7.53 -0.24
N ASN A 105 -3.30 -7.32 -1.46
CA ASN A 105 -2.47 -6.96 -2.61
C ASN A 105 -1.70 -5.64 -2.38
N VAL A 106 -2.37 -4.62 -1.84
CA VAL A 106 -1.76 -3.32 -1.54
C VAL A 106 -0.68 -3.44 -0.48
N LEU A 107 -0.94 -4.18 0.61
CA LEU A 107 0.04 -4.40 1.67
C LEU A 107 1.28 -5.16 1.16
N ASN A 108 1.08 -6.16 0.31
CA ASN A 108 2.18 -6.92 -0.29
C ASN A 108 2.99 -6.08 -1.29
N SER A 109 2.31 -5.27 -2.09
CA SER A 109 2.95 -4.48 -3.14
C SER A 109 3.69 -3.25 -2.58
N PHE A 110 3.27 -2.72 -1.44
CA PHE A 110 3.78 -1.45 -0.91
C PHE A 110 4.08 -1.52 0.59
N SER A 111 4.75 -2.59 1.01
CA SER A 111 5.33 -2.64 2.35
C SER A 111 6.50 -1.66 2.47
N GLU A 112 6.56 -0.96 3.59
CA GLU A 112 7.68 -0.05 3.91
C GLU A 112 9.01 -0.81 3.92
N ASP A 113 9.00 -2.04 4.44
CA ASP A 113 10.18 -2.92 4.45
C ASP A 113 10.72 -3.18 3.05
N ARG A 114 9.85 -3.48 2.07
CA ARG A 114 10.26 -3.68 0.69
C ARG A 114 10.85 -2.40 0.12
N TYR A 115 10.17 -1.27 0.32
CA TYR A 115 10.62 0.02 -0.18
C TYR A 115 12.00 0.38 0.39
N LEU A 116 12.19 0.24 1.70
CA LEU A 116 13.46 0.52 2.37
C LEU A 116 14.56 -0.41 1.87
N ARG A 117 14.29 -1.71 1.72
CA ARG A 117 15.27 -2.68 1.21
C ARG A 117 15.69 -2.38 -0.23
N GLU A 118 14.75 -2.09 -1.12
CA GLU A 118 15.05 -1.72 -2.51
C GLU A 118 15.87 -0.41 -2.58
N HIS A 119 15.53 0.59 -1.74
CA HIS A 119 16.27 1.85 -1.69
C HIS A 119 17.66 1.70 -1.07
N GLU A 120 17.79 0.90 -0.02
CA GLU A 120 19.06 0.60 0.62
C GLU A 120 20.00 -0.07 -0.38
N GLN A 121 19.52 -1.09 -1.10
CA GLN A 121 20.30 -1.77 -2.15
C GLN A 121 20.75 -0.80 -3.25
N MET A 122 19.86 0.08 -3.72
CA MET A 122 20.20 1.08 -4.72
C MET A 122 21.29 2.04 -4.22
N LEU A 123 21.20 2.49 -2.95
CA LEU A 123 22.23 3.33 -2.33
C LEU A 123 23.55 2.58 -2.16
N TRP A 124 23.52 1.30 -1.78
CA TRP A 124 24.72 0.46 -1.68
C TRP A 124 25.42 0.28 -3.03
N ILE A 125 24.68 -0.03 -4.08
CA ILE A 125 25.22 -0.17 -5.44
C ILE A 125 25.80 1.18 -5.90
N GLY A 126 25.05 2.27 -5.74
CA GLY A 126 25.52 3.61 -6.10
C GLY A 126 26.78 4.03 -5.34
N LYS A 127 26.89 3.66 -4.06
CA LYS A 127 28.09 3.86 -3.25
C LYS A 127 29.28 3.08 -3.81
N GLN A 128 29.10 1.80 -4.15
CA GLN A 128 30.16 0.95 -4.70
C GLN A 128 30.59 1.36 -6.13
N GLN A 129 29.70 1.96 -6.90
CA GLN A 129 30.01 2.44 -8.25
C GLN A 129 30.59 3.88 -8.27
N SER A 130 30.52 4.61 -7.17
CA SER A 130 30.97 6.01 -7.11
C SER A 130 32.49 6.13 -7.14
N PRO A 131 33.08 6.79 -8.17
CA PRO A 131 34.53 6.96 -8.28
C PRO A 131 35.12 7.74 -7.10
N ARG A 132 34.37 8.73 -6.57
CA ARG A 132 34.74 9.51 -5.38
C ARG A 132 34.76 8.68 -4.11
N TYR A 133 33.82 7.74 -3.97
CA TYR A 133 33.80 6.84 -2.82
C TYR A 133 34.97 5.85 -2.90
N LEU A 134 35.21 5.25 -4.07
CA LEU A 134 36.30 4.31 -4.29
C LEU A 134 37.68 4.95 -4.11
N SER A 135 37.89 6.18 -4.61
CA SER A 135 39.16 6.89 -4.45
C SER A 135 39.45 7.22 -2.99
N ARG A 136 38.45 7.70 -2.24
CA ARG A 136 38.57 7.96 -0.80
C ARG A 136 38.88 6.68 -0.02
N THR A 137 38.17 5.59 -0.31
CA THR A 137 38.38 4.30 0.36
C THR A 137 39.80 3.76 0.09
N ARG A 138 40.31 3.85 -1.14
CA ARG A 138 41.71 3.49 -1.47
C ARG A 138 42.72 4.38 -0.76
N GLN A 139 42.49 5.68 -0.68
CA GLN A 139 43.37 6.62 0.01
C GLN A 139 43.41 6.34 1.53
N MET A 140 42.28 6.06 2.16
CA MET A 140 42.24 5.69 3.59
C MET A 140 42.94 4.36 3.87
N ALA A 141 42.76 3.37 2.99
CA ALA A 141 43.46 2.08 3.11
C ALA A 141 44.99 2.25 2.98
N ALA A 142 45.47 3.14 2.11
CA ALA A 142 46.90 3.43 1.95
C ALA A 142 47.51 4.18 3.16
N GLN A 143 46.70 4.92 3.93
CA GLN A 143 47.15 5.71 5.09
C GLN A 143 47.23 4.90 6.39
N THR A 144 46.71 3.67 6.43
CA THR A 144 46.69 2.81 7.64
C THR A 144 47.31 1.44 7.37
N PRO A 145 48.64 1.33 7.17
CA PRO A 145 49.29 0.08 6.83
C PRO A 145 49.28 -0.97 7.96
N ASP A 146 49.15 -0.54 9.23
CA ASP A 146 49.22 -1.41 10.43
C ASP A 146 47.85 -1.85 10.99
N MET A 147 46.73 -1.46 10.35
CA MET A 147 45.43 -2.02 10.75
C MET A 147 45.21 -3.36 10.07
N THR A 148 45.09 -4.41 10.87
CA THR A 148 44.82 -5.77 10.39
C THR A 148 43.60 -5.78 9.45
N ALA A 149 43.61 -6.63 8.41
CA ALA A 149 42.51 -6.73 7.44
C ALA A 149 41.13 -6.93 8.11
N ALA A 150 41.09 -7.54 9.30
CA ALA A 150 39.91 -7.69 10.14
C ALA A 150 39.35 -6.34 10.66
N GLN A 151 40.20 -5.38 11.03
CA GLN A 151 39.79 -4.04 11.48
C GLN A 151 39.30 -3.17 10.31
N MET A 152 39.85 -3.34 9.11
CA MET A 152 39.36 -2.67 7.90
C MET A 152 37.97 -3.16 7.48
N ALA A 153 37.75 -4.48 7.52
CA ALA A 153 36.44 -5.08 7.23
C ALA A 153 35.36 -4.61 8.23
N ALA A 154 35.69 -4.53 9.52
CA ALA A 154 34.78 -4.06 10.57
C ALA A 154 34.37 -2.57 10.43
N ASN A 155 35.23 -1.73 9.85
CA ASN A 155 34.92 -0.32 9.58
C ASN A 155 34.05 -0.13 8.32
N ILE A 156 34.19 -1.01 7.32
CA ILE A 156 33.37 -0.99 6.10
C ILE A 156 31.99 -1.61 6.35
N SER A 157 31.90 -2.61 7.25
CA SER A 157 30.67 -3.31 7.62
C SER A 157 29.92 -2.67 8.78
N ARG A 158 30.35 -1.51 9.29
CA ARG A 158 29.74 -0.88 10.46
C ARG A 158 28.33 -0.38 10.07
N PRO A 159 27.23 -0.93 10.63
CA PRO A 159 25.92 -0.32 10.45
C PRO A 159 25.98 1.08 11.04
N MET A 160 25.49 2.06 10.29
CA MET A 160 25.45 3.45 10.69
C MET A 160 24.59 3.56 11.95
N THR A 161 25.22 3.75 13.10
CA THR A 161 24.53 4.20 14.31
C THR A 161 23.94 5.60 14.05
N PRO A 162 22.83 5.97 14.71
CA PRO A 162 22.20 7.26 14.46
C PRO A 162 23.17 8.40 14.75
N LEU A 163 23.55 9.11 13.67
CA LEU A 163 24.11 10.48 13.60
C LEU A 163 24.81 11.02 14.86
N ASP A 164 26.14 11.00 14.86
CA ASP A 164 26.88 12.15 15.38
C ASP A 164 26.96 13.21 14.26
N PRO A 165 26.58 14.46 14.51
CA PRO A 165 26.62 15.50 13.49
C PRO A 165 28.08 15.82 13.13
N PRO A 166 28.43 16.00 11.84
CA PRO A 166 29.73 16.51 11.48
C PRO A 166 29.87 17.93 12.04
N MET A 167 30.94 18.13 12.80
CA MET A 167 31.43 19.44 13.25
C MET A 167 31.37 20.47 12.11
N GLY A 168 30.59 21.54 12.33
CA GLY A 168 30.73 22.79 11.59
C GLY A 168 29.66 23.11 10.54
N THR A 169 28.42 23.41 10.98
CA THR A 169 27.55 24.40 10.31
C THR A 169 26.57 25.00 11.33
N PRO A 170 26.43 26.33 11.43
CA PRO A 170 25.51 26.96 12.38
C PRO A 170 24.08 27.00 11.83
N LEU A 171 23.13 26.69 12.72
CA LEU A 171 21.75 27.18 12.78
C LEU A 171 20.90 27.17 11.49
N LEU A 172 20.16 26.08 11.28
CA LEU A 172 18.78 26.16 10.81
C LEU A 172 17.84 25.71 11.92
N ARG A 173 17.56 26.68 12.80
CA ARG A 173 16.45 26.68 13.75
C ARG A 173 15.18 26.95 12.94
N PHE A 174 14.45 25.92 12.51
CA PHE A 174 13.07 26.12 12.03
C PHE A 174 12.18 24.91 12.36
N LEU A 175 11.21 25.19 13.24
CA LEU A 175 9.97 24.47 13.55
C LEU A 175 10.06 23.10 14.22
N LYS A 176 10.30 23.17 15.54
CA LYS A 176 9.69 22.25 16.50
C LYS A 176 8.19 22.56 16.56
N LEU A 177 7.37 21.80 15.82
CA LEU A 177 5.93 21.69 16.06
C LEU A 177 5.70 20.32 16.71
N GLU A 178 5.72 20.32 18.03
CA GLU A 178 5.31 19.18 18.85
C GLU A 178 3.82 18.88 18.58
N SER A 179 3.51 17.65 18.21
CA SER A 179 2.16 17.09 18.37
C SER A 179 2.25 15.89 19.31
N PRO A 180 1.39 15.80 20.35
CA PRO A 180 1.47 14.75 21.34
C PRO A 180 0.83 13.45 20.82
N SER A 181 1.56 12.34 20.98
CA SER A 181 1.07 10.98 20.73
C SER A 181 0.03 10.55 21.77
N PRO A 182 -1.09 9.90 21.40
CA PRO A 182 -2.03 9.34 22.37
C PRO A 182 -1.51 7.99 22.90
N LYS A 183 -1.38 7.91 24.23
CA LYS A 183 -1.11 6.67 24.96
C LYS A 183 -2.41 5.88 25.09
N TYR A 184 -2.53 4.74 24.41
CA TYR A 184 -3.51 3.72 24.79
C TYR A 184 -2.84 2.73 25.74
N SER A 185 -3.15 2.84 27.04
CA SER A 185 -2.84 1.83 28.05
C SER A 185 -3.98 0.82 28.11
N ALA A 186 -3.64 -0.46 28.02
CA ALA A 186 -4.53 -1.56 28.34
C ALA A 186 -4.93 -1.53 29.82
N ALA A 187 -6.23 -1.58 30.09
CA ALA A 187 -6.78 -1.99 31.38
C ALA A 187 -8.04 -2.81 31.10
N ALA A 188 -7.92 -4.12 31.24
CA ALA A 188 -9.04 -5.04 31.30
C ALA A 188 -9.49 -5.21 32.76
N SER A 189 -10.78 -5.50 32.93
CA SER A 189 -11.40 -6.14 34.09
C SER A 189 -11.59 -5.30 35.36
N THR A 190 -12.82 -4.80 35.58
CA THR A 190 -13.80 -5.40 36.51
C THR A 190 -15.07 -4.54 36.56
N ALA A 191 -16.22 -5.08 36.15
CA ALA A 191 -17.52 -4.54 36.52
C ALA A 191 -18.53 -5.68 36.61
N SER A 192 -18.73 -6.17 37.84
CA SER A 192 -19.90 -6.94 38.24
C SER A 192 -21.12 -6.01 38.25
N THR A 193 -22.21 -6.38 37.58
CA THR A 193 -23.51 -5.78 37.85
C THR A 193 -24.57 -6.88 37.79
N SER A 194 -25.05 -7.24 38.97
CA SER A 194 -26.25 -8.03 39.22
C SER A 194 -27.48 -7.28 38.72
N TRP A 195 -28.33 -7.96 37.95
CA TRP A 195 -29.67 -7.52 37.62
C TRP A 195 -30.67 -8.29 38.49
N SER A 196 -31.34 -7.58 39.39
CA SER A 196 -32.58 -8.01 40.06
C SER A 196 -33.67 -7.03 39.62
N GLY A 197 -34.78 -7.56 39.11
CA GLY A 197 -35.81 -6.79 38.41
C GLY A 197 -36.84 -6.12 39.32
N SER A 198 -37.81 -5.49 38.64
CA SER A 198 -39.24 -5.45 38.93
C SER A 198 -39.95 -4.93 37.69
#